data_AF-A0A924AZW8-F1
#
_entry.id   AF-A0A924AZW8-F1
#
_cell.length_a   1.000
_cell.length_b   1.000
_cell.length_c   1.000
_cell.angle_alpha   90.00
_cell.angle_beta   90.00
_cell.angle_gamma   90.00
#
_symmetry.space_group_name_H-M   'P 1'
#
loop_
_entity.id
_entity.type
_entity.pdbx_description
1 polymer ?
#
loop_
_entity_poly.entity_id
_entity_poly.type
_entity_poly.pdbx_seq_one_letter_code
_entity_poly.pdbx_strand_id
1 'polypeptide(L)'
;MSDQDDKKTKSQLELGQTRMKEPDRNYSRGGRSFYFFDFDDNIAFLTTPLVLFHKKTQEELHLSSAEWALHHSSIGKEGIYSEYEIDFDDINGTFRCFRDISITEADRQAGKKQNFVEDV
;
A
#
# COMPACT_ATOMS: atom_id res chain seq x y z
N MET A 1 37.28 4.13 -31.79
CA MET A 1 37.73 2.89 -31.11
C MET A 1 38.37 3.35 -29.82
N SER A 2 37.74 3.27 -28.65
CA SER A 2 36.90 2.19 -28.13
C SER A 2 35.86 2.75 -27.14
N ASP A 3 34.58 2.48 -27.40
CA ASP A 3 33.52 2.59 -26.40
C ASP A 3 33.75 1.50 -25.34
N GLN A 4 33.90 1.91 -24.07
CA GLN A 4 33.93 0.99 -22.94
C GLN A 4 32.50 0.81 -22.43
N ASP A 5 32.09 -0.45 -22.38
CA ASP A 5 30.77 -0.93 -21.94
C ASP A 5 30.36 -0.38 -20.56
N ASP A 6 29.30 0.43 -20.54
CA ASP A 6 28.63 0.86 -19.32
C ASP A 6 27.83 -0.32 -18.74
N LYS A 7 28.34 -0.85 -17.64
CA LYS A 7 27.80 -2.00 -16.93
C LYS A 7 26.45 -1.64 -16.29
N LYS A 8 25.34 -1.99 -16.94
CA LYS A 8 23.96 -1.79 -16.45
C LYS A 8 23.75 -2.37 -15.04
N THR A 9 23.82 -1.53 -14.03
CA THR A 9 23.33 -1.79 -12.68
C THR A 9 21.80 -1.80 -12.71
N LYS A 10 21.20 -2.98 -12.55
CA LYS A 10 19.75 -3.20 -12.46
C LYS A 10 19.18 -2.63 -11.14
N SER A 11 19.14 -1.31 -10.99
CA SER A 11 18.63 -0.69 -9.76
C SER A 11 17.49 0.31 -9.96
N GLN A 12 17.11 0.61 -11.21
CA GLN A 12 16.06 1.58 -11.47
C GLN A 12 15.16 1.09 -12.61
N LEU A 13 13.85 0.98 -12.31
CA LEU A 13 12.84 0.74 -13.32
C LEU A 13 12.76 1.98 -14.23
N GLU A 14 13.02 1.78 -15.52
CA GLU A 14 12.89 2.84 -16.53
C GLU A 14 11.40 3.11 -16.77
N LEU A 15 10.87 4.21 -16.21
CA LEU A 15 9.57 4.73 -16.59
C LEU A 15 9.72 5.25 -18.02
N GLY A 16 9.03 4.62 -18.98
CA GLY A 16 9.19 4.77 -20.44
C GLY A 16 8.97 6.16 -21.06
N GLN A 17 9.13 7.23 -20.29
CA GLN A 17 9.31 8.58 -20.80
C GLN A 17 10.79 8.88 -20.87
N THR A 18 11.37 8.72 -22.05
CA THR A 18 12.72 9.22 -22.39
C THR A 18 12.66 10.75 -22.48
N ARG A 19 12.39 11.45 -21.37
CA ARG A 19 12.59 12.90 -21.29
C ARG A 19 14.09 13.14 -21.40
N MET A 20 14.48 14.11 -22.23
CA MET A 20 15.84 14.60 -22.23
C MET A 20 16.19 15.03 -20.80
N LYS A 21 17.31 14.51 -20.29
CA LYS A 21 17.76 14.79 -18.93
C LYS A 21 18.01 16.29 -18.80
N GLU A 22 17.08 17.00 -18.20
CA GLU A 22 17.25 18.42 -17.93
C GLU A 22 18.29 18.60 -16.82
N PRO A 23 19.20 19.58 -16.93
CA PRO A 23 20.15 19.87 -15.87
C PRO A 23 19.38 20.28 -14.61
N ASP A 24 19.65 19.62 -13.49
CA ASP A 24 19.05 19.97 -12.20
C ASP A 24 19.39 21.42 -11.88
N ARG A 25 18.35 22.26 -11.88
CA ARG A 25 18.45 23.72 -11.66
C ARG A 25 19.04 24.08 -10.30
N ASN A 26 19.02 23.15 -9.34
CA ASN A 26 19.50 23.33 -7.97
C ASN A 26 20.86 22.67 -7.69
N TYR A 27 21.43 21.95 -8.66
CA TYR A 27 22.73 21.28 -8.51
C TYR A 27 23.85 22.25 -8.11
N SER A 28 23.87 23.44 -8.74
CA SER A 28 24.85 24.50 -8.45
C SER A 28 24.68 25.16 -7.06
N ARG A 29 23.58 24.88 -6.36
CA ARG A 29 23.27 25.41 -5.02
C ARG A 29 23.36 24.35 -3.92
N GLY A 30 23.89 23.15 -4.24
CA GLY A 30 24.01 22.04 -3.30
C GLY A 30 22.68 21.33 -2.99
N GLY A 31 21.61 21.63 -3.73
CA GLY A 31 20.31 21.00 -3.56
C GLY A 31 20.22 19.70 -4.36
N ARG A 32 19.83 18.62 -3.69
CA ARG A 32 19.40 17.36 -4.33
C ARG A 32 17.88 17.32 -4.24
N SER A 33 17.20 17.32 -5.38
CA SER A 33 15.73 17.21 -5.42
C SER A 33 15.32 15.85 -4.83
N PHE A 34 14.53 15.87 -3.76
CA PHE A 34 13.98 14.68 -3.12
C PHE A 34 12.47 14.69 -3.33
N TYR A 35 11.92 13.60 -3.84
CA TYR A 35 10.49 13.43 -4.06
C TYR A 35 9.99 12.37 -3.09
N PHE A 36 9.02 12.75 -2.25
CA PHE A 36 8.22 11.80 -1.48
C PHE A 36 7.02 11.44 -2.37
N PHE A 37 6.85 10.16 -2.64
CA PHE A 37 5.64 9.63 -3.26
C PHE A 37 4.84 8.97 -2.13
N ASP A 38 3.62 9.44 -1.88
CA ASP A 38 2.65 8.67 -1.12
C ASP A 38 2.30 7.43 -1.94
N PHE A 39 2.36 6.25 -1.31
CA PHE A 39 1.93 5.01 -1.92
C PHE A 39 0.39 4.98 -1.93
N ASP A 40 -0.21 5.60 -2.95
CA ASP A 40 -1.63 5.46 -3.24
C ASP A 40 -1.91 4.13 -3.95
N ASP A 41 -3.14 3.61 -3.81
CA ASP A 41 -3.63 2.38 -4.47
C ASP A 41 -3.50 2.40 -6.01
N ASN A 42 -3.26 3.57 -6.63
CA ASN A 42 -3.00 3.72 -8.07
C ASN A 42 -1.59 3.22 -8.50
N ILE A 43 -0.66 3.09 -7.56
CA ILE A 43 0.75 2.73 -7.82
C ILE A 43 1.03 1.28 -7.42
N ALA A 44 0.46 0.81 -6.31
CA ALA A 44 0.59 -0.57 -5.85
C ALA A 44 -0.76 -1.05 -5.30
N PHE A 45 -1.22 -2.20 -5.80
CA PHE A 45 -2.46 -2.82 -5.30
C PHE A 45 -2.14 -3.57 -4.01
N LEU A 46 -2.47 -2.97 -2.87
CA LEU A 46 -2.27 -3.63 -1.57
C LEU A 46 -3.27 -4.79 -1.45
N THR A 47 -2.77 -6.00 -1.21
CA THR A 47 -3.60 -7.21 -1.01
C THR A 47 -4.23 -7.28 0.38
N THR A 48 -3.95 -6.29 1.23
CA THR A 48 -4.48 -6.18 2.58
C THR A 48 -5.98 -5.92 2.55
N PRO A 49 -6.81 -6.82 3.07
CA PRO A 49 -8.25 -6.61 3.09
C PRO A 49 -8.66 -5.63 4.18
N LEU A 50 -9.73 -4.88 3.94
CA LEU A 50 -10.51 -4.16 4.95
C LEU A 50 -11.67 -5.02 5.42
N VAL A 51 -12.09 -4.87 6.67
CA VAL A 51 -13.17 -5.69 7.25
C VAL A 51 -14.38 -4.83 7.63
N LEU A 52 -15.54 -5.16 7.10
CA LEU A 52 -16.82 -4.58 7.54
C LEU A 52 -17.56 -5.55 8.44
N PHE A 53 -18.40 -4.99 9.32
CA PHE A 53 -19.19 -5.77 10.27
C PHE A 53 -20.66 -5.61 9.93
N HIS A 54 -21.38 -6.72 9.81
CA HIS A 54 -22.82 -6.66 9.60
C HIS A 54 -23.52 -6.21 10.90
N LYS A 55 -24.32 -5.15 10.83
CA LYS A 55 -24.91 -4.46 12.01
C LYS A 55 -25.70 -5.38 12.95
N LYS A 56 -26.31 -6.45 12.43
CA LYS A 56 -27.17 -7.37 13.22
C LYS A 56 -26.50 -8.67 13.61
N THR A 57 -25.74 -9.26 12.68
CA THR A 57 -25.16 -10.61 12.86
C THR A 57 -23.71 -10.54 13.32
N GLN A 58 -23.07 -9.36 13.23
CA GLN A 58 -21.65 -9.17 13.46
C GLN A 58 -20.78 -10.05 12.55
N GLU A 59 -21.33 -10.49 11.42
CA GLU A 59 -20.58 -11.22 10.40
C GLU A 59 -19.59 -10.29 9.69
N GLU A 60 -18.40 -10.82 9.47
CA GLU A 60 -17.31 -10.09 8.83
C GLU A 60 -17.38 -10.22 7.31
N LEU A 61 -17.28 -9.07 6.64
CA LEU A 61 -17.16 -8.99 5.20
C LEU A 61 -15.82 -8.37 4.83
N HIS A 62 -15.02 -9.09 4.05
CA HIS A 62 -13.73 -8.60 3.60
C HIS A 62 -13.89 -7.83 2.29
N LEU A 63 -13.27 -6.66 2.21
CA LEU A 63 -13.19 -5.84 1.01
C LEU A 63 -11.75 -5.61 0.60
N SER A 64 -11.55 -5.50 -0.70
CA SER A 64 -10.32 -4.96 -1.26
C SER A 64 -10.26 -3.43 -1.10
N SER A 65 -9.06 -2.87 -1.15
CA SER A 65 -8.86 -1.41 -1.16
C SER A 65 -9.59 -0.72 -2.33
N ALA A 66 -9.70 -1.39 -3.49
CA ALA A 66 -10.44 -0.86 -4.63
C ALA A 66 -11.95 -0.75 -4.36
N GLU A 67 -12.55 -1.79 -3.76
CA GLU A 67 -13.97 -1.74 -3.38
C GLU A 67 -14.20 -0.69 -2.29
N TRP A 68 -13.27 -0.57 -1.34
CA TRP A 68 -13.31 0.48 -0.34
C TRP A 68 -13.28 1.87 -0.98
N ALA A 69 -12.33 2.14 -1.88
CA ALA A 69 -12.20 3.43 -2.56
C ALA A 69 -13.48 3.84 -3.31
N LEU A 70 -14.22 2.86 -3.86
CA LEU A 70 -15.47 3.10 -4.55
C LEU A 70 -16.66 3.33 -3.61
N HIS A 71 -16.70 2.63 -2.47
CA HIS A 71 -17.94 2.51 -1.68
C HIS A 71 -17.87 3.13 -0.28
N HIS A 72 -16.69 3.49 0.24
CA HIS A 72 -16.51 3.90 1.65
C HIS A 72 -17.46 5.01 2.11
N SER A 73 -17.82 5.94 1.21
CA SER A 73 -18.70 7.07 1.52
C SER A 73 -20.17 6.67 1.76
N SER A 74 -20.61 5.55 1.16
CA SER A 74 -21.99 5.03 1.22
C SER A 74 -22.17 3.85 2.18
N ILE A 75 -21.09 3.27 2.70
CA ILE A 75 -21.15 2.16 3.68
C ILE A 75 -22.01 2.56 4.88
N GLY A 76 -22.91 1.65 5.29
CA GLY A 76 -23.81 1.85 6.42
C GLY A 76 -24.96 2.84 6.17
N LYS A 77 -25.06 3.42 4.97
CA LYS A 77 -26.12 4.36 4.58
C LYS A 77 -26.99 3.79 3.46
N GLU A 78 -26.37 3.38 2.35
CA GLU A 78 -27.08 2.96 1.15
C GLU A 78 -26.24 2.00 0.27
N GLY A 79 -26.91 1.35 -0.68
CA GLY A 79 -26.28 0.39 -1.60
C GLY A 79 -26.01 -0.98 -0.98
N ILE A 80 -25.08 -1.71 -1.57
CA ILE A 80 -24.79 -3.12 -1.23
C ILE A 80 -24.23 -3.32 0.19
N TYR A 81 -23.69 -2.25 0.80
CA TYR A 81 -23.13 -2.27 2.15
C TYR A 81 -23.96 -1.47 3.17
N SER A 82 -25.26 -1.27 2.92
CA SER A 82 -26.14 -0.49 3.83
C SER A 82 -26.29 -1.13 5.22
N GLU A 83 -26.29 -2.46 5.27
CA GLU A 83 -26.42 -3.24 6.51
C GLU A 83 -25.08 -3.48 7.23
N TYR A 84 -23.99 -2.95 6.68
CA TYR A 84 -22.66 -3.06 7.25
C TYR A 84 -22.22 -1.75 7.91
N GLU A 85 -21.28 -1.84 8.85
CA GLU A 85 -20.69 -0.70 9.52
C GLU A 85 -19.16 -0.73 9.49
N ILE A 86 -18.59 0.47 9.58
CA ILE A 86 -17.16 0.69 9.71
C ILE A 86 -16.87 0.76 11.21
N ASP A 87 -16.02 -0.12 11.68
CA ASP A 87 -15.51 -0.08 13.05
C ASP A 87 -14.13 0.57 13.05
N PHE A 88 -13.99 1.66 13.79
CA PHE A 88 -12.74 2.41 13.92
C PHE A 88 -11.90 1.95 15.11
N ASP A 89 -12.28 0.86 15.80
CA ASP A 89 -11.39 0.23 16.78
C ASP A 89 -10.09 -0.17 16.09
N ASP A 90 -8.98 0.35 16.59
CA ASP A 90 -7.68 0.06 16.00
C ASP A 90 -7.41 -1.43 16.05
N ILE A 91 -7.83 -2.13 17.11
CA ILE A 91 -7.42 -3.50 17.40
C ILE A 91 -8.15 -4.54 16.54
N ASN A 92 -9.46 -4.46 16.52
CA ASN A 92 -10.35 -5.47 15.94
C ASN A 92 -11.21 -4.92 14.80
N GLY A 93 -11.19 -3.61 14.58
CA GLY A 93 -12.04 -2.94 13.61
C GLY A 93 -11.56 -3.10 12.17
N THR A 94 -12.10 -2.23 11.32
CA THR A 94 -12.03 -2.33 9.87
C THR A 94 -10.61 -2.32 9.32
N PHE A 95 -9.71 -1.59 9.97
CA PHE A 95 -8.33 -1.39 9.52
C PHE A 95 -7.33 -2.30 10.23
N ARG A 96 -7.77 -3.32 10.98
CA ARG A 96 -6.89 -4.19 11.77
C ARG A 96 -5.76 -4.84 10.98
N CYS A 97 -5.99 -5.11 9.69
CA CYS A 97 -5.03 -5.74 8.79
C CYS A 97 -3.94 -4.80 8.27
N PHE A 98 -4.07 -3.48 8.46
CA PHE A 98 -3.09 -2.46 8.05
C PHE A 98 -2.03 -2.16 9.11
N ARG A 99 -2.07 -2.87 10.23
CA ARG A 99 -1.15 -2.67 11.34
C ARG A 99 -0.13 -3.79 11.40
N ASP A 100 0.97 -3.48 12.07
CA ASP A 100 1.98 -4.47 12.40
C ASP A 100 1.38 -5.58 13.27
N ILE A 101 1.67 -6.83 12.90
CA ILE A 101 1.25 -7.98 13.68
C ILE A 101 2.21 -8.10 14.86
N SER A 102 1.68 -8.20 16.08
CA SER A 102 2.50 -8.52 17.25
C SER A 102 2.92 -10.00 17.20
N ILE A 103 4.01 -10.29 16.50
CA ILE A 103 4.51 -11.66 16.34
C ILE A 103 5.29 -12.05 17.58
N THR A 104 4.72 -12.94 18.40
CA THR A 104 5.41 -13.50 19.57
C THR A 104 6.50 -14.51 19.15
N GLU A 105 7.41 -14.86 20.06
CA GLU A 105 8.45 -15.88 19.77
C GLU A 105 7.84 -17.23 19.38
N ALA A 106 6.72 -17.61 19.99
CA ALA A 106 5.98 -18.83 19.64
C ALA A 106 5.38 -18.75 18.24
N ASP A 107 4.84 -17.58 17.83
CA ASP A 107 4.33 -17.35 16.48
C ASP A 107 5.44 -17.41 15.42
N ARG A 108 6.65 -16.89 15.74
CA ARG A 108 7.83 -17.03 14.86
C ARG A 108 8.24 -18.49 14.69
N GLN A 109 8.23 -19.27 15.77
CA GLN A 109 8.54 -20.69 15.73
C GLN A 109 7.51 -21.48 14.90
N ALA A 110 6.24 -21.03 14.89
CA ALA A 110 5.17 -21.58 14.07
C ALA A 110 5.18 -21.07 12.61
N GLY A 111 6.14 -20.22 12.24
CA GLY A 111 6.29 -19.72 10.87
C GLY A 111 5.36 -18.58 10.47
N LYS A 112 4.65 -17.95 11.42
CA LYS A 112 3.91 -16.71 11.14
C LYS A 112 4.92 -15.60 10.83
N LYS A 113 4.71 -14.93 9.70
CA LYS A 113 5.50 -13.78 9.26
C LYS A 113 4.61 -12.54 9.23
N GLN A 114 5.23 -11.37 9.32
CA GLN A 114 4.55 -10.13 8.99
C GLN A 114 4.10 -10.24 7.54
N ASN A 115 2.86 -9.87 7.22
CA ASN A 115 2.54 -9.58 5.83
C ASN A 115 3.30 -8.29 5.50
N PHE A 116 4.08 -8.25 4.41
CA PHE A 116 5.09 -7.24 4.05
C PHE A 116 6.52 -7.41 4.63
N VAL A 117 7.10 -8.62 4.59
CA VAL A 117 8.55 -8.79 4.84
C VAL A 117 9.41 -8.44 3.61
N GLU A 118 8.85 -8.47 2.41
CA GLU A 118 9.61 -8.30 1.17
C GLU A 118 8.89 -7.33 0.23
N ASP A 119 9.63 -6.31 -0.24
CA ASP A 119 9.21 -5.38 -1.29
C ASP A 119 8.90 -6.15 -2.59
N VAL A 120 7.91 -5.66 -3.34
CA VAL A 120 7.59 -6.14 -4.70
C VAL A 120 8.62 -5.62 -5.71
#